data_AF-A0A2A4SSZ9-F1
#
_entry.id   AF-A0A2A4SSZ9-F1
#
_cell.length_a   1.000
_cell.length_b   1.000
_cell.length_c   1.000
_cell.angle_alpha   90.00
_cell.angle_beta   90.00
_cell.angle_gamma   90.00
#
_symmetry.space_group_name_H-M   'P 1'
#
loop_
_entity.id
_entity.type
_entity.pdbx_description
1 polymer ?
#
loop_
_entity_poly.entity_id
_entity_poly.type
_entity_poly.pdbx_seq_one_letter_code
_entity_poly.pdbx_strand_id
1 'polypeptide(L)'
;MCEKILYNKYVLFLNIFIMKNISISVKGVEMKESEELKIREKVGHLKTFDPSLEGPAAKFFVEIHKDETKDSHDSLECKISIVASHVTFHASSRGGSLLETVDLTCPKLSIQIKKRREKQKG
;
A
#
# COMPACT_ATOMS: atom_id res chain seq x y z
N MET A 1 13.56 -32.98 -9.71
CA MET A 1 13.01 -31.86 -10.52
C MET A 1 11.55 -31.49 -10.14
N CYS A 2 11.15 -31.54 -8.86
CA CYS A 2 9.75 -31.28 -8.46
C CYS A 2 9.55 -30.17 -7.41
N GLU A 3 10.59 -29.44 -7.01
CA GLU A 3 10.47 -28.41 -5.94
C GLU A 3 10.10 -27.01 -6.47
N LYS A 4 10.44 -26.68 -7.72
CA LYS A 4 10.18 -25.34 -8.28
C LYS A 4 8.69 -25.06 -8.55
N ILE A 5 7.88 -26.08 -8.81
CA ILE A 5 6.45 -25.90 -9.13
C ILE A 5 5.62 -25.64 -7.85
N LEU A 6 6.00 -26.28 -6.74
CA LEU A 6 5.37 -26.06 -5.44
C LEU A 6 5.61 -24.63 -4.96
N TYR A 7 6.84 -24.12 -5.05
CA TYR A 7 7.17 -22.75 -4.67
C TYR A 7 6.32 -21.72 -5.43
N ASN A 8 6.11 -21.94 -6.73
CA ASN A 8 5.33 -21.02 -7.56
C ASN A 8 3.83 -21.01 -7.19
N LYS A 9 3.25 -22.17 -6.87
CA LYS A 9 1.86 -22.27 -6.39
C LYS A 9 1.65 -21.62 -5.02
N TYR A 10 2.59 -21.81 -4.08
CA TYR A 10 2.53 -21.18 -2.76
C TYR A 10 2.72 -19.67 -2.84
N VAL A 11 3.64 -19.17 -3.69
CA VAL A 11 3.81 -17.72 -3.91
C VAL A 11 2.55 -17.11 -4.54
N LEU A 12 1.90 -17.79 -5.48
CA LEU A 12 0.61 -17.33 -6.03
C LEU A 12 -0.49 -17.30 -4.97
N PHE A 13 -0.62 -18.34 -4.14
CA PHE A 13 -1.62 -18.37 -3.07
C PHE A 13 -1.34 -17.34 -1.97
N LEU A 14 -0.07 -17.14 -1.61
CA LEU A 14 0.35 -16.11 -0.68
C LEU A 14 0.07 -14.73 -1.27
N ASN A 15 0.38 -14.49 -2.55
CA ASN A 15 0.05 -13.24 -3.23
C ASN A 15 -1.46 -12.97 -3.24
N ILE A 16 -2.29 -13.98 -3.55
CA ILE A 16 -3.76 -13.83 -3.52
C ILE A 16 -4.26 -13.52 -2.10
N PHE A 17 -3.68 -14.12 -1.06
CA PHE A 17 -4.09 -13.87 0.33
C PHE A 17 -3.57 -12.52 0.85
N ILE A 18 -2.36 -12.11 0.45
CA ILE A 18 -1.73 -10.83 0.74
C ILE A 18 -2.54 -9.69 0.10
N MET A 19 -3.17 -9.92 -1.05
CA MET A 19 -3.99 -8.93 -1.77
C MET A 19 -5.35 -8.65 -1.12
N LYS A 20 -5.89 -9.54 -0.28
CA LYS A 20 -7.26 -9.42 0.28
C LYS A 20 -7.45 -8.36 1.37
N ASN A 21 -6.36 -7.83 1.95
CA ASN A 21 -6.46 -6.82 3.02
C ASN A 21 -6.17 -5.39 2.55
N ILE A 22 -6.04 -5.17 1.24
CA ILE A 22 -5.83 -3.86 0.64
C ILE A 22 -7.12 -3.41 -0.02
N SER A 23 -7.71 -2.34 0.51
CA SER A 23 -8.88 -1.66 -0.06
C SER A 23 -8.39 -0.43 -0.80
N ILE A 24 -8.73 -0.32 -2.09
CA ILE A 24 -8.35 0.82 -2.94
C ILE A 24 -9.64 1.55 -3.35
N SER A 25 -9.67 2.85 -3.13
CA SER A 25 -10.75 3.74 -3.54
C SER A 25 -10.16 4.89 -4.36
N VAL A 26 -10.62 5.05 -5.59
CA VAL A 26 -10.20 6.12 -6.49
C VAL A 26 -11.40 7.01 -6.83
N LYS A 27 -11.25 8.33 -6.72
CA LYS A 27 -12.31 9.32 -7.02
C LYS A 27 -11.80 10.41 -7.98
N GLY A 28 -12.61 10.76 -8.97
CA GLY A 28 -12.30 11.87 -9.89
C GLY A 28 -11.27 11.54 -10.98
N VAL A 29 -10.84 10.28 -11.10
CA VAL A 29 -9.98 9.78 -12.18
C VAL A 29 -10.29 8.29 -12.43
N GLU A 30 -10.15 7.85 -13.68
CA GLU A 30 -10.28 6.44 -14.04
C GLU A 30 -9.01 5.66 -13.66
N MET A 31 -9.18 4.47 -13.10
CA MET A 31 -8.07 3.57 -12.75
C MET A 31 -8.13 2.32 -13.61
N LYS A 32 -7.02 2.00 -14.29
CA LYS A 32 -6.89 0.76 -15.06
C LYS A 32 -6.58 -0.41 -14.12
N GLU A 33 -7.00 -1.62 -14.50
CA GLU A 33 -6.71 -2.85 -13.75
C GLU A 33 -5.19 -3.07 -13.54
N SER A 34 -4.37 -2.74 -14.55
CA SER A 34 -2.91 -2.82 -14.45
C SER A 34 -2.30 -1.81 -13.48
N GLU A 35 -2.95 -0.67 -13.25
CA GLU A 35 -2.56 0.30 -12.22
C GLU A 35 -2.96 -0.20 -10.84
N GLU A 36 -4.18 -0.73 -10.70
CA GLU A 36 -4.66 -1.32 -9.45
C GLU A 36 -3.70 -2.42 -8.95
N LEU A 37 -3.30 -3.34 -9.85
CA LEU A 37 -2.36 -4.41 -9.52
C LEU A 37 -1.03 -3.84 -8.99
N LYS A 38 -0.45 -2.84 -9.68
CA LYS A 38 0.80 -2.19 -9.26
C LYS A 38 0.66 -1.46 -7.93
N ILE A 39 -0.47 -0.80 -7.68
CA ILE A 39 -0.75 -0.15 -6.39
C ILE A 39 -0.79 -1.21 -5.29
N ARG A 40 -1.50 -2.33 -5.51
CA ARG A 40 -1.55 -3.44 -4.56
C ARG A 40 -0.16 -4.01 -4.27
N GLU A 41 0.67 -4.23 -5.28
CA GLU A 41 2.04 -4.70 -5.11
C GLU A 41 2.88 -3.75 -4.27
N LYS A 42 2.87 -2.45 -4.61
CA LYS A 42 3.64 -1.41 -3.90
C LYS A 42 3.22 -1.26 -2.45
N VAL A 43 1.91 -1.23 -2.19
CA VAL A 43 1.37 -1.10 -0.83
C VAL A 43 1.56 -2.40 -0.05
N GLY A 44 1.40 -3.55 -0.70
CA GLY A 44 1.65 -4.87 -0.11
C GLY A 44 3.09 -5.06 0.35
N HIS A 45 4.06 -4.48 -0.38
CA HIS A 45 5.47 -4.51 0.01
C HIS A 45 5.74 -3.85 1.37
N LEU A 46 4.88 -2.94 1.85
CA LEU A 46 5.04 -2.32 3.18
C LEU A 46 4.99 -3.33 4.33
N LYS A 47 4.34 -4.49 4.12
CA LYS A 47 4.27 -5.58 5.11
C LYS A 47 5.65 -6.12 5.47
N THR A 48 6.59 -6.13 4.52
CA THR A 48 7.95 -6.65 4.70
C THR A 48 8.76 -5.88 5.76
N PHE A 49 8.36 -4.64 6.09
CA PHE A 49 9.07 -3.83 7.07
C PHE A 49 8.73 -4.19 8.51
N ASP A 50 7.57 -4.79 8.78
CA ASP A 50 7.11 -5.17 10.12
C ASP A 50 6.18 -6.40 10.07
N PRO A 51 6.60 -7.55 10.66
CA PRO A 51 5.79 -8.77 10.67
C PRO A 51 4.40 -8.64 11.30
N SER A 52 4.15 -7.65 12.16
CA SER A 52 2.81 -7.40 12.71
C SER A 52 1.79 -6.96 11.66
N LEU A 53 2.27 -6.57 10.48
CA LEU A 53 1.48 -6.23 9.30
C LEU A 53 1.19 -7.45 8.40
N GLU A 54 1.82 -8.60 8.68
CA GLU A 54 1.56 -9.87 8.00
C GLU A 54 0.36 -10.57 8.64
N GLY A 55 -0.74 -10.66 7.90
CA GLY A 55 -1.92 -11.42 8.31
C GLY A 55 -3.25 -10.67 8.15
N PRO A 56 -4.37 -11.33 8.49
CA PRO A 56 -5.73 -10.81 8.30
C PRO A 56 -6.10 -9.65 9.23
N ALA A 57 -5.35 -9.46 10.32
CA ALA A 57 -5.62 -8.40 11.29
C ALA A 57 -5.20 -7.00 10.78
N ALA A 58 -4.22 -6.94 9.88
CA ALA A 58 -3.75 -5.68 9.31
C ALA A 58 -4.57 -5.31 8.06
N LYS A 59 -5.18 -4.12 8.09
CA LYS A 59 -5.98 -3.58 6.97
C LYS A 59 -5.28 -2.37 6.37
N PHE A 60 -5.25 -2.31 5.05
CA PHE A 60 -4.62 -1.26 4.27
C PHE A 60 -5.70 -0.54 3.48
N PHE A 61 -5.79 0.77 3.65
CA PHE A 61 -6.73 1.63 2.94
C PHE A 61 -5.93 2.59 2.08
N VAL A 62 -6.20 2.58 0.78
CA VAL A 62 -5.58 3.46 -0.20
C VAL A 62 -6.68 4.29 -0.81
N GLU A 63 -6.64 5.60 -0.57
CA GLU A 63 -7.61 6.54 -1.09
C GLU A 63 -6.88 7.52 -2.00
N ILE A 64 -7.25 7.54 -3.28
CA ILE A 64 -6.70 8.49 -4.25
C ILE A 64 -7.84 9.33 -4.78
N HIS A 65 -7.69 10.65 -4.75
CA HIS A 65 -8.71 11.55 -5.28
C HIS A 65 -8.07 12.68 -6.08
N LYS A 66 -8.77 13.14 -7.10
CA LYS A 66 -8.42 14.38 -7.80
C LYS A 66 -8.65 15.57 -6.88
N ASP A 67 -7.62 16.39 -6.70
CA ASP A 67 -7.70 17.63 -5.95
C ASP A 67 -8.38 18.67 -6.85
N GLU A 68 -9.52 19.20 -6.41
CA GLU A 68 -10.29 20.23 -7.14
C GLU A 68 -9.91 21.66 -6.71
N THR A 69 -8.86 21.82 -5.90
CA THR A 69 -8.41 23.16 -5.48
C THR A 69 -7.87 23.97 -6.67
N LYS A 70 -8.32 25.23 -6.74
CA LYS A 70 -8.23 26.14 -7.90
C LYS A 70 -6.81 26.48 -8.39
N ASP A 71 -5.77 26.17 -7.60
CA ASP A 71 -4.40 26.63 -7.86
C ASP A 71 -3.43 25.51 -8.31
N SER A 72 -3.85 24.25 -8.34
CA SER A 72 -2.99 23.16 -8.80
C SER A 72 -3.61 22.43 -9.98
N HIS A 73 -3.02 22.61 -11.16
CA HIS A 73 -3.29 21.79 -12.34
C HIS A 73 -3.26 20.30 -11.98
N ASP A 74 -4.40 19.63 -12.16
CA ASP A 74 -4.55 18.17 -12.21
C ASP A 74 -3.72 17.36 -11.19
N SER A 75 -3.64 17.83 -9.95
CA SER A 75 -2.94 17.08 -8.91
C SER A 75 -3.87 16.04 -8.28
N LEU A 76 -3.35 14.84 -8.08
CA LEU A 76 -4.00 13.78 -7.33
C LEU A 76 -3.43 13.78 -5.91
N GLU A 77 -4.27 13.52 -4.91
CA GLU A 77 -3.84 13.27 -3.54
C GLU A 77 -4.07 11.79 -3.19
N CYS A 78 -3.01 11.11 -2.78
CA CYS A 78 -3.05 9.75 -2.27
C CYS A 78 -2.90 9.78 -0.75
N LYS A 79 -3.81 9.09 -0.06
CA LYS A 79 -3.79 8.84 1.38
C LYS A 79 -3.72 7.34 1.59
N ILE A 80 -2.73 6.89 2.34
CA ILE A 80 -2.59 5.48 2.72
C ILE A 80 -2.67 5.38 4.24
N SER A 81 -3.61 4.57 4.71
CA SER A 81 -3.80 4.25 6.13
C SER A 81 -3.61 2.75 6.35
N ILE A 82 -2.76 2.39 7.32
CA ILE A 82 -2.51 1.00 7.70
C ILE A 82 -2.98 0.83 9.14
N VAL A 83 -4.02 0.03 9.35
CA VAL A 83 -4.58 -0.27 10.67
C VAL A 83 -4.14 -1.67 11.08
N ALA A 84 -3.40 -1.78 12.18
CA ALA A 84 -3.03 -3.03 12.82
C ALA A 84 -3.43 -2.98 14.32
N SER A 85 -3.46 -4.13 15.00
CA SER A 85 -4.10 -4.32 16.31
C SER A 85 -3.79 -3.26 17.38
N HIS A 86 -2.59 -2.66 17.36
CA HIS A 86 -2.16 -1.68 18.35
C HIS A 86 -1.52 -0.42 17.74
N VAL A 87 -1.72 -0.20 16.43
CA VAL A 87 -1.12 0.94 15.73
C VAL A 87 -1.88 1.26 14.45
N THR A 88 -1.96 2.55 14.17
CA THR A 88 -2.33 3.04 12.85
C THR A 88 -1.18 3.87 12.28
N PHE A 89 -0.82 3.61 11.03
CA PHE A 89 0.09 4.44 10.25
C PHE A 89 -0.69 5.22 9.21
N HIS A 90 -0.31 6.47 9.00
CA HIS A 90 -0.94 7.33 8.00
C HIS A 90 0.11 8.14 7.25
N ALA A 91 -0.04 8.24 5.94
CA ALA A 91 0.72 9.17 5.14
C ALA A 91 -0.11 9.63 3.94
N SER A 92 0.18 10.84 3.49
CA SER A 92 -0.35 11.38 2.25
C SER A 92 0.73 12.05 1.42
N SER A 93 0.55 12.02 0.11
CA SER A 93 1.37 12.74 -0.87
C SER A 93 0.52 13.16 -2.07
N ARG A 94 0.97 14.21 -2.75
CA ARG A 94 0.40 14.68 -4.02
C ARG A 94 1.32 14.35 -5.17
N GLY A 95 0.75 14.16 -6.37
CA GLY A 95 1.48 13.92 -7.61
C GLY A 95 0.56 14.01 -8.82
N GLY A 96 1.11 13.86 -10.03
CA GLY A 96 0.38 14.02 -11.29
C GLY A 96 -0.29 12.74 -11.79
N SER A 97 0.03 11.57 -11.21
CA SER A 97 -0.57 10.29 -11.59
C SER A 97 -0.83 9.36 -10.41
N LEU A 98 -1.72 8.38 -10.60
CA LEU A 98 -2.09 7.38 -9.58
C LEU A 98 -0.85 6.69 -9.02
N LEU A 99 0.03 6.19 -9.88
CA LEU A 99 1.23 5.46 -9.46
C LEU A 99 2.27 6.36 -8.79
N GLU A 100 2.47 7.57 -9.33
CA GLU A 100 3.40 8.53 -8.75
C GLU A 100 3.00 8.90 -7.32
N THR A 101 1.72 9.19 -7.09
CA THR A 101 1.24 9.58 -5.75
C THR A 101 1.45 8.46 -4.73
N VAL A 102 1.26 7.20 -5.14
CA VAL A 102 1.56 6.02 -4.31
C VAL A 102 3.06 5.88 -4.07
N ASP A 103 3.90 6.09 -5.10
CA ASP A 103 5.36 6.06 -5.00
C ASP A 103 5.93 7.13 -4.08
N LEU A 104 5.26 8.28 -3.98
CA LEU A 104 5.60 9.33 -3.03
C LEU A 104 5.08 9.04 -1.62
N THR A 105 4.04 8.22 -1.47
CA THR A 105 3.39 7.95 -0.17
C THR A 105 4.01 6.77 0.57
N CYS A 106 4.29 5.66 -0.14
CA CYS A 106 4.85 4.44 0.43
C CYS A 106 6.18 4.65 1.20
N PRO A 107 7.14 5.45 0.72
CA PRO A 107 8.38 5.72 1.46
C PRO A 107 8.13 6.36 2.83
N LYS A 108 7.19 7.30 2.93
CA LYS A 108 6.82 7.94 4.21
C LYS A 108 6.32 6.91 5.22
N LEU A 109 5.47 5.98 4.79
CA LEU A 109 4.98 4.88 5.64
C LEU A 109 6.11 3.94 6.03
N SER A 110 6.97 3.56 5.09
CA SER A 110 8.11 2.67 5.37
C SER A 110 9.01 3.21 6.49
N ILE A 111 9.25 4.52 6.51
CA ILE A 111 10.04 5.18 7.56
C ILE A 111 9.32 5.12 8.91
N GLN A 112 8.01 5.39 8.93
CA GLN A 112 7.21 5.31 10.16
C GLN A 112 7.19 3.88 10.74
N ILE A 113 6.98 2.88 9.88
CA ILE A 113 6.95 1.46 10.24
C ILE A 113 8.30 1.04 10.82
N LYS A 114 9.41 1.32 10.11
CA LYS A 114 10.77 0.99 10.56
C LYS A 114 11.10 1.64 11.91
N LYS A 115 10.85 2.94 12.05
CA LYS A 115 11.09 3.67 13.31
C LYS A 115 10.31 3.08 14.48
N ARG A 116 9.06 2.65 14.26
CA ARG A 116 8.28 2.01 15.32
C ARG A 116 8.86 0.65 15.69
N ARG A 117 9.20 -0.17 14.70
CA ARG A 117 9.79 -1.49 14.93
C ARG A 117 11.10 -1.40 15.71
N GLU A 118 11.93 -0.41 15.39
CA GLU A 118 13.17 -0.13 16.14
C GLU A 118 12.87 0.22 17.60
N LYS A 119 11.86 1.08 17.87
CA LYS A 119 11.44 1.42 19.23
C LYS A 119 10.87 0.26 20.05
N GLN A 120 10.38 -0.81 19.42
CA GLN A 120 9.88 -1.99 20.13
C GLN A 120 10.96 -3.03 20.44
N LYS A 121 12.13 -2.92 19.80
CA LYS A 121 13.26 -3.84 19.98
C LYS A 121 14.29 -3.37 21.01
N GLY A 122 14.24 -2.10 21.40
CA GLY A 122 15.09 -1.52 22.45
C GLY A 122 14.29 -1.30 23.72
#